data_AF-A0A4Y2KA83-F1
#
_entry.id   AF-A0A4Y2KA83-F1
#
_cell.length_a   1.000
_cell.length_b   1.000
_cell.length_c   1.000
_cell.angle_alpha   90.00
_cell.angle_beta   90.00
_cell.angle_gamma   90.00
#
_symmetry.space_group_name_H-M   'P 1'
#
loop_
_entity.id
_entity.type
_entity.pdbx_description
1 polymer ?
#
loop_
_entity_poly.entity_id
_entity_poly.type
_entity_poly.pdbx_seq_one_letter_code
_entity_poly.pdbx_strand_id
1 'polypeptide(L)'
;MDCRPVPALRDTAITKVALLLYGPQEIKQLLECSQPENHSAEWNQIVNDKVSKLFLPTVIHNELITITKRVYLVLTKFYALHQNFSTALCGQCQCLEGILRRCFLVVYWTSNRFFSEQKFVEDLIRDQRLDVAFRFKIACEFFLRDAVRFLWKQLPPLVKSRLLSADIDERLRTMALVQMMLEDIYELFD
;
A
#
# COMPACT_ATOMS: atom_id res chain seq x y z
N MET A 1 -6.24 -15.86 24.75
CA MET A 1 -7.23 -14.95 24.14
C MET A 1 -6.60 -13.58 24.06
N ASP A 2 -6.22 -13.13 22.87
CA ASP A 2 -5.72 -11.76 22.66
C ASP A 2 -6.91 -10.80 22.62
N CYS A 3 -7.20 -10.15 23.75
CA CYS A 3 -8.15 -9.05 23.79
C CYS A 3 -7.55 -7.87 23.03
N ARG A 4 -8.01 -7.62 21.79
CA ARG A 4 -7.63 -6.39 21.07
C ARG A 4 -8.18 -5.18 21.85
N PRO A 5 -7.36 -4.18 22.20
CA PRO A 5 -7.86 -2.99 22.85
C PRO A 5 -8.87 -2.30 21.93
N VAL A 6 -10.06 -2.00 22.47
CA VAL A 6 -11.06 -1.21 21.76
C VAL A 6 -10.48 0.20 21.59
N PRO A 7 -10.36 0.70 20.35
CA PRO A 7 -9.83 2.03 20.12
C PRO A 7 -10.67 3.10 20.80
N ALA A 8 -10.04 4.16 21.31
CA ALA A 8 -10.79 5.32 21.77
C ALA A 8 -11.57 5.93 20.61
N LEU A 9 -12.79 6.41 20.88
CA LEU A 9 -13.64 7.08 19.88
C LEU A 9 -12.90 8.24 19.22
N ARG A 10 -12.10 8.98 20.00
CA ARG A 10 -11.25 10.06 19.55
C ARG A 10 -10.27 9.61 18.46
N ASP A 11 -9.50 8.56 18.71
CA ASP A 11 -8.48 8.06 17.78
C ASP A 11 -9.11 7.55 16.48
N THR A 12 -10.28 6.91 16.60
CA THR A 12 -11.09 6.47 15.47
C THR A 12 -11.58 7.66 14.64
N ALA A 13 -12.08 8.71 15.30
CA ALA A 13 -12.58 9.90 14.64
C ALA A 13 -11.45 10.64 13.90
N ILE A 14 -10.32 10.89 14.55
CA ILE A 14 -9.18 11.58 13.94
C ILE A 14 -8.67 10.81 12.72
N THR A 15 -8.52 9.48 12.84
CA THR A 15 -8.10 8.63 11.71
C THR A 15 -9.09 8.68 10.55
N LYS A 16 -10.40 8.60 10.82
CA LYS A 16 -11.43 8.69 9.78
C LYS A 16 -11.38 10.04 9.07
N VAL A 17 -11.25 11.13 9.82
CA VAL A 17 -11.11 12.47 9.23
C VAL A 17 -9.85 12.52 8.36
N ALA A 18 -8.71 12.04 8.85
CA ALA A 18 -7.45 12.01 8.07
C ALA A 18 -7.60 11.29 6.72
N LEU A 19 -8.33 10.17 6.68
CA LEU A 19 -8.61 9.44 5.44
C LEU A 19 -9.55 10.21 4.51
N LEU A 20 -10.57 10.87 5.07
CA LEU A 20 -11.55 11.64 4.31
C LEU A 20 -10.99 12.96 3.75
N LEU A 21 -9.85 13.44 4.25
CA LEU A 21 -9.16 14.62 3.70
C LEU A 21 -8.63 14.39 2.28
N TYR A 22 -8.54 13.12 1.85
CA TYR A 22 -8.04 12.70 0.55
C TYR A 22 -9.17 12.08 -0.28
N GLY A 23 -9.64 12.79 -1.30
CA GLY A 23 -10.46 12.20 -2.34
C GLY A 23 -9.59 11.45 -3.37
N PRO A 24 -10.18 10.53 -4.16
CA PRO A 24 -9.45 9.78 -5.18
C PRO A 24 -8.77 10.68 -6.23
N GLN A 25 -9.37 11.82 -6.57
CA GLN A 25 -8.81 12.78 -7.51
C GLN A 25 -7.60 13.51 -6.94
N GLU A 26 -7.64 13.93 -5.68
CA GLU A 26 -6.46 14.50 -5.04
C GLU A 26 -5.35 13.47 -5.02
N ILE A 27 -5.61 12.24 -4.55
CA ILE A 27 -4.58 11.18 -4.50
C ILE A 27 -3.93 11.00 -5.87
N LYS A 28 -4.70 11.02 -6.96
CA LYS A 28 -4.15 10.94 -8.32
C LYS A 28 -3.28 12.14 -8.70
N GLN A 29 -3.76 13.37 -8.49
CA GLN A 29 -2.99 14.60 -8.76
C GLN A 29 -1.66 14.62 -7.98
N LEU A 30 -1.69 14.07 -6.78
CA LEU A 30 -0.55 14.06 -5.88
C LEU A 30 0.58 13.12 -6.32
N LEU A 31 0.29 12.14 -7.18
CA LEU A 31 1.33 11.32 -7.82
C LEU A 31 1.91 11.94 -9.07
N GLU A 32 1.11 12.73 -9.80
CA GLU A 32 1.65 13.53 -10.91
C GLU A 32 2.70 14.53 -10.39
N CYS A 33 2.59 14.93 -9.11
CA CYS A 33 3.55 15.77 -8.41
C CYS A 33 4.69 15.03 -7.70
N SER A 34 4.70 13.68 -7.62
CA SER A 34 5.67 12.96 -6.79
C SER A 34 7.01 12.70 -7.51
N GLN A 35 7.83 13.73 -7.62
CA GLN A 35 9.30 13.55 -7.67
C GLN A 35 9.81 13.48 -6.21
N PRO A 36 10.71 12.55 -5.83
CA PRO A 36 10.95 12.22 -4.42
C PRO A 36 11.61 13.33 -3.57
N GLU A 37 12.25 14.33 -4.19
CA GLU A 37 13.29 15.09 -3.51
C GLU A 37 12.88 16.50 -3.02
N ASN A 38 11.76 17.07 -3.49
CA ASN A 38 11.42 18.48 -3.22
C ASN A 38 10.04 18.78 -2.61
N HIS A 39 9.17 17.79 -2.38
CA HIS A 39 7.74 18.07 -2.12
C HIS A 39 7.31 18.12 -0.65
N SER A 40 8.22 18.02 0.33
CA SER A 40 7.78 18.00 1.75
C SER A 40 7.10 19.32 2.17
N ALA A 41 7.52 20.47 1.63
CA ALA A 41 7.02 21.78 2.01
C ALA A 41 5.63 22.09 1.43
N GLU A 42 5.45 21.89 0.12
CA GLU A 42 4.17 22.06 -0.58
C GLU A 42 3.09 21.15 0.03
N TRP A 43 3.49 19.94 0.41
CA TRP A 43 2.60 19.00 1.08
C TRP A 43 2.20 19.42 2.48
N ASN A 44 3.17 19.86 3.27
CA ASN A 44 2.88 20.41 4.59
C ASN A 44 1.87 21.54 4.47
N GLN A 45 1.97 22.36 3.42
CA GLN A 45 1.03 23.44 3.15
C GLN A 45 -0.37 22.93 2.80
N ILE A 46 -0.52 22.00 1.84
CA ILE A 46 -1.83 21.43 1.47
C ILE A 46 -2.54 20.78 2.67
N VAL A 47 -1.80 19.99 3.48
CA VAL A 47 -2.35 19.36 4.67
C VAL A 47 -2.76 20.40 5.70
N ASN A 48 -1.91 21.41 5.97
CA ASN A 48 -2.22 22.49 6.90
C ASN A 48 -3.45 23.29 6.43
N ASP A 49 -3.54 23.62 5.14
CA ASP A 49 -4.65 24.37 4.56
C ASP A 49 -5.97 23.61 4.64
N LYS A 50 -5.95 22.28 4.46
CA LYS A 50 -7.14 21.44 4.63
C LYS A 50 -7.54 21.28 6.10
N VAL A 51 -6.57 21.03 6.98
CA VAL A 51 -6.84 20.78 8.41
C VAL A 51 -7.25 22.07 9.14
N SER A 52 -6.66 23.22 8.79
CA SER A 52 -7.01 24.52 9.40
C SER A 52 -8.47 24.91 9.15
N LYS A 53 -9.06 24.50 8.02
CA LYS A 53 -10.49 24.72 7.69
C LYS A 53 -11.46 23.94 8.58
N LEU A 54 -10.97 23.01 9.40
CA LEU A 54 -11.80 22.23 10.32
C LEU A 54 -12.03 22.93 11.67
N PHE A 55 -11.40 24.09 11.91
CA PHE A 55 -11.55 24.89 13.13
C PHE A 55 -11.41 24.07 14.43
N LEU A 56 -10.43 23.16 14.45
CA LEU A 56 -10.22 22.22 15.56
C LEU A 56 -9.37 22.85 16.68
N PRO A 57 -9.56 22.43 17.94
CA PRO A 57 -8.63 22.77 19.03
C PRO A 57 -7.19 22.37 18.68
N THR A 58 -6.21 23.20 19.06
CA THR A 58 -4.79 23.04 18.68
C THR A 58 -4.24 21.64 18.90
N VAL A 59 -4.63 20.98 19.99
CA VAL A 59 -4.19 19.61 20.30
C VAL A 59 -4.70 18.61 19.26
N ILE A 60 -5.98 18.68 18.90
CA ILE A 60 -6.59 17.79 17.89
C ILE A 60 -6.07 18.14 16.49
N HIS A 61 -5.89 19.43 16.22
CA HIS A 61 -5.34 19.92 14.96
C HIS A 61 -3.95 19.34 14.68
N ASN A 62 -3.02 19.42 15.64
CA ASN A 62 -1.66 18.91 15.49
C ASN A 62 -1.62 17.38 15.36
N GLU A 63 -2.50 16.68 16.09
CA GLU A 63 -2.63 15.22 16.01
C GLU A 63 -3.17 14.79 14.64
N LEU A 64 -4.19 15.48 14.14
CA LEU A 64 -4.76 15.24 12.82
C LEU A 64 -3.73 15.48 11.71
N ILE A 65 -2.97 16.58 11.75
CA ILE A 65 -1.87 16.82 10.80
C ILE A 65 -0.87 15.65 10.81
N THR A 66 -0.47 15.21 12.00
CA THR A 66 0.50 14.12 12.15
C THR A 66 0.00 12.82 11.52
N ILE A 67 -1.25 12.44 11.79
CA ILE A 67 -1.84 11.21 11.23
C ILE A 67 -2.04 11.35 9.72
N THR A 68 -2.53 12.50 9.26
CA THR A 68 -2.77 12.82 7.85
C THR A 68 -1.51 12.68 7.02
N LYS A 69 -0.38 13.25 7.48
CA LYS A 69 0.93 13.08 6.82
C LYS A 69 1.36 11.62 6.69
N ARG A 70 1.15 10.81 7.73
CA ARG A 70 1.53 9.40 7.69
C ARG A 70 0.62 8.59 6.77
N VAL A 71 -0.68 8.82 6.81
CA VAL A 71 -1.66 8.21 5.88
C VAL A 71 -1.24 8.49 4.43
N TYR A 72 -0.88 9.74 4.14
CA TYR A 72 -0.37 10.14 2.84
C TYR A 72 0.87 9.34 2.39
N LEU A 73 1.91 9.28 3.23
CA LEU A 73 3.16 8.57 2.90
C LEU A 73 2.91 7.10 2.56
N VAL A 74 2.00 6.47 3.29
CA VAL A 74 1.59 5.09 3.01
C VAL A 74 0.88 5.04 1.66
N LEU A 75 -0.16 5.85 1.46
CA LEU A 75 -0.95 5.83 0.22
C LEU A 75 -0.11 6.08 -1.03
N THR A 76 0.82 7.04 -1.00
CA THR A 76 1.69 7.31 -2.14
C THR A 76 2.66 6.19 -2.43
N LYS A 77 3.22 5.54 -1.41
CA LYS A 77 4.06 4.35 -1.59
C LYS A 77 3.31 3.26 -2.35
N PHE A 78 2.08 2.93 -1.93
CA PHE A 78 1.29 1.89 -2.61
C PHE A 78 0.82 2.30 -4.00
N TYR A 79 0.52 3.58 -4.21
CA TYR A 79 0.15 4.08 -5.51
C TYR A 79 1.34 4.06 -6.48
N ALA A 80 2.53 4.49 -6.06
CA ALA A 80 3.74 4.43 -6.88
C ALA A 80 4.08 2.99 -7.27
N LEU A 81 3.97 2.05 -6.31
CA LEU A 81 4.11 0.62 -6.59
C LEU A 81 3.09 0.14 -7.62
N HIS A 82 1.83 0.57 -7.50
CA HIS A 82 0.78 0.23 -8.43
C HIS A 82 1.00 0.82 -9.82
N GLN A 83 1.38 2.09 -9.92
CA GLN A 83 1.58 2.78 -11.20
C GLN A 83 2.72 2.14 -11.99
N ASN A 84 3.85 1.87 -11.34
CA ASN A 84 5.00 1.21 -11.97
C ASN A 84 4.69 -0.22 -12.40
N PHE A 85 3.78 -0.90 -11.69
CA PHE A 85 3.45 -2.29 -11.95
C PHE A 85 2.30 -2.46 -12.96
N SER A 86 1.30 -1.58 -12.91
CA SER A 86 0.11 -1.64 -13.75
C SER A 86 0.43 -1.33 -15.21
N THR A 87 1.27 -0.34 -15.48
CA THR A 87 1.73 -0.07 -16.86
C THR A 87 2.43 -1.27 -17.51
N ALA A 88 3.11 -2.10 -16.73
CA ALA A 88 3.88 -3.23 -17.24
C ALA A 88 3.13 -4.57 -17.24
N LEU A 89 2.31 -4.84 -16.22
CA LEU A 89 1.85 -6.22 -15.91
C LEU A 89 0.37 -6.35 -15.57
N CYS A 90 -0.29 -5.27 -15.14
CA CYS A 90 -1.65 -5.33 -14.62
C CYS A 90 -2.49 -4.28 -15.36
N GLY A 91 -3.36 -4.70 -16.30
CA GLY A 91 -4.13 -3.80 -17.18
C GLY A 91 -5.09 -2.83 -16.45
N GLN A 92 -6.38 -2.83 -16.79
CA GLN A 92 -7.39 -2.00 -16.11
C GLN A 92 -7.77 -2.57 -14.72
N CYS A 93 -6.81 -2.65 -13.79
CA CYS A 93 -7.09 -3.18 -12.46
C CYS A 93 -7.63 -2.09 -11.52
N GLN A 94 -8.53 -2.48 -10.62
CA GLN A 94 -9.14 -1.62 -9.60
C GLN A 94 -8.41 -1.70 -8.24
N CYS A 95 -7.17 -2.21 -8.23
CA CYS A 95 -6.42 -2.45 -6.99
C CYS A 95 -6.30 -1.19 -6.13
N LEU A 96 -6.11 -0.04 -6.79
CA LEU A 96 -5.96 1.24 -6.12
C LEU A 96 -7.26 1.73 -5.46
N GLU A 97 -8.38 1.61 -6.16
CA GLU A 97 -9.70 1.87 -5.57
C GLU A 97 -10.01 0.89 -4.44
N GLY A 98 -9.56 -0.37 -4.58
CA GLY A 98 -9.63 -1.40 -3.54
C GLY A 98 -8.89 -1.03 -2.26
N ILE A 99 -7.68 -0.46 -2.36
CA ILE A 99 -6.87 0.03 -1.24
C ILE A 99 -7.56 1.22 -0.55
N LEU A 100 -8.09 2.16 -1.33
CA LEU A 100 -8.68 3.40 -0.81
C LEU A 100 -10.07 3.20 -0.19
N ARG A 101 -10.95 2.44 -0.86
CA ARG A 101 -12.33 2.22 -0.40
C ARG A 101 -12.42 1.34 0.83
N ARG A 102 -11.48 0.41 0.99
CA ARG A 102 -11.47 -0.44 2.18
C ARG A 102 -10.62 0.23 3.24
N CYS A 103 -11.31 0.69 4.27
CA CYS A 103 -10.83 1.25 5.54
C CYS A 103 -9.87 0.33 6.33
N PHE A 104 -9.04 -0.47 5.67
CA PHE A 104 -7.90 -1.19 6.23
C PHE A 104 -7.10 -0.25 7.12
N LEU A 105 -6.81 0.96 6.63
CA LEU A 105 -6.10 1.98 7.38
C LEU A 105 -6.76 2.26 8.75
N VAL A 106 -8.08 2.41 8.82
CA VAL A 106 -8.77 2.67 10.10
C VAL A 106 -8.43 1.59 11.13
N VAL A 107 -8.35 0.31 10.75
CA VAL A 107 -8.05 -0.79 11.67
C VAL A 107 -6.59 -0.78 12.17
N TYR A 108 -5.62 -0.39 11.32
CA TYR A 108 -4.20 -0.34 11.73
C TYR A 108 -3.80 0.93 12.47
N TRP A 109 -4.53 2.02 12.30
CA TRP A 109 -4.30 3.28 13.01
C TRP A 109 -4.95 3.33 14.39
N THR A 110 -5.92 2.44 14.64
CA THR A 110 -6.76 2.48 15.85
C THR A 110 -6.33 1.48 16.93
N SER A 111 -5.65 0.38 16.57
CA SER A 111 -5.32 -0.70 17.53
C SER A 111 -4.05 -0.46 18.36
N ASN A 112 -3.18 0.44 17.90
CA ASN A 112 -2.03 1.00 18.63
C ASN A 112 -1.76 2.34 17.96
N ARG A 113 -1.35 3.39 18.68
CA ARG A 113 -0.95 4.69 18.08
C ARG A 113 0.21 4.60 17.04
N PHE A 114 0.64 3.38 16.74
CA PHE A 114 1.66 3.01 15.78
C PHE A 114 1.00 2.18 14.68
N PHE A 115 0.89 2.78 13.50
CA PHE A 115 0.60 2.06 12.26
C PHE A 115 1.63 0.94 12.08
N SER A 116 1.15 -0.30 11.98
CA SER A 116 1.98 -1.44 11.62
C SER A 116 1.94 -1.62 10.11
N GLU A 117 2.97 -1.13 9.42
CA GLU A 117 3.12 -1.30 7.98
C GLU A 117 3.08 -2.78 7.59
N GLN A 118 3.73 -3.63 8.38
CA GLN A 118 3.73 -5.07 8.16
C GLN A 118 2.31 -5.67 8.18
N LYS A 119 1.50 -5.39 9.21
CA LYS A 119 0.13 -5.93 9.29
C LYS A 119 -0.75 -5.41 8.17
N PHE A 120 -0.58 -4.14 7.79
CA PHE A 120 -1.27 -3.55 6.65
C PHE A 120 -0.93 -4.29 5.34
N VAL A 121 0.36 -4.53 5.10
CA VAL A 121 0.86 -5.27 3.93
C VAL A 121 0.34 -6.70 3.91
N GLU A 122 0.37 -7.41 5.05
CA GLU A 122 -0.13 -8.78 5.16
C GLU A 122 -1.61 -8.89 4.80
N ASP A 123 -2.44 -7.96 5.27
CA ASP A 123 -3.87 -7.99 4.98
C ASP A 123 -4.20 -7.51 3.56
N LEU A 124 -3.40 -6.61 2.97
CA LEU A 124 -3.46 -6.32 1.54
C LEU A 124 -3.19 -7.58 0.70
N ILE A 125 -2.16 -8.35 1.04
CA ILE A 125 -1.81 -9.60 0.32
C ILE A 125 -2.92 -10.65 0.45
N ARG A 126 -3.66 -10.67 1.55
CA ARG A 126 -4.79 -11.60 1.76
C ARG A 126 -6.07 -11.15 1.02
N ASP A 127 -6.15 -9.91 0.56
CA ASP A 127 -7.34 -9.39 -0.10
C ASP A 127 -7.47 -9.90 -1.53
N GLN A 128 -8.31 -10.92 -1.72
CA GLN A 128 -8.52 -11.59 -3.02
C GLN A 128 -9.15 -10.71 -4.10
N ARG A 129 -9.59 -9.49 -3.77
CA ARG A 129 -10.09 -8.52 -4.76
C ARG A 129 -8.96 -7.74 -5.41
N LEU A 130 -7.79 -7.72 -4.78
CA LEU A 130 -6.59 -7.20 -5.42
C LEU A 130 -6.06 -8.25 -6.39
N ASP A 131 -5.63 -7.77 -7.55
CA ASP A 131 -5.02 -8.59 -8.57
C ASP A 131 -3.83 -9.40 -7.99
N VAL A 132 -3.74 -10.67 -8.35
CA VAL A 132 -2.74 -11.59 -7.80
C VAL A 132 -1.32 -11.14 -8.15
N ALA A 133 -1.11 -10.54 -9.32
CA ALA A 133 0.19 -10.03 -9.73
C ALA A 133 0.56 -8.79 -8.90
N PHE A 134 -0.40 -7.92 -8.62
CA PHE A 134 -0.18 -6.77 -7.74
C PHE A 134 0.14 -7.19 -6.30
N ARG A 135 -0.58 -8.18 -5.77
CA ARG A 135 -0.27 -8.77 -4.45
C ARG A 135 1.13 -9.40 -4.42
N PHE A 136 1.54 -10.07 -5.50
CA PHE A 136 2.88 -10.61 -5.63
C PHE A 136 3.95 -9.51 -5.59
N LYS A 137 3.75 -8.39 -6.32
CA LYS A 137 4.66 -7.24 -6.27
C LYS A 137 4.77 -6.67 -4.85
N ILE A 138 3.65 -6.52 -4.14
CA ILE A 138 3.67 -6.08 -2.74
C ILE A 138 4.49 -7.07 -1.88
N ALA A 139 4.24 -8.37 -1.99
CA ALA A 139 4.98 -9.37 -1.22
C ALA A 139 6.50 -9.32 -1.48
N CYS A 140 6.91 -9.12 -2.73
CA CYS A 140 8.31 -8.94 -3.11
C CYS A 140 8.91 -7.65 -2.54
N GLU A 141 8.18 -6.54 -2.60
CA GLU A 141 8.62 -5.23 -2.10
C GLU A 141 8.86 -5.24 -0.59
N PHE A 142 8.07 -6.02 0.13
CA PHE A 142 8.13 -6.15 1.59
C PHE A 142 8.81 -7.44 2.08
N PHE A 143 9.49 -8.18 1.20
CA PHE A 143 10.25 -9.38 1.53
C PHE A 143 9.47 -10.48 2.28
N LEU A 144 8.17 -10.62 2.01
CA LEU A 144 7.31 -11.61 2.65
C LEU A 144 7.44 -12.98 1.96
N ARG A 145 8.53 -13.70 2.25
CA ARG A 145 8.96 -14.91 1.53
C ARG A 145 7.87 -15.97 1.35
N ASP A 146 7.12 -16.28 2.40
CA ASP A 146 6.05 -17.29 2.33
C ASP A 146 4.92 -16.85 1.41
N ALA A 147 4.54 -15.57 1.48
CA ALA A 147 3.56 -14.98 0.59
C ALA A 147 4.06 -14.93 -0.85
N VAL A 148 5.32 -14.59 -1.09
CA VAL A 148 5.94 -14.58 -2.43
C VAL A 148 5.81 -15.96 -3.07
N ARG A 149 6.21 -17.02 -2.35
CA ARG A 149 6.12 -18.40 -2.83
C ARG A 149 4.67 -18.81 -3.11
N PHE A 150 3.76 -18.51 -2.18
CA PHE A 150 2.34 -18.85 -2.32
C PHE A 150 1.66 -18.14 -3.49
N LEU A 151 1.94 -16.85 -3.67
CA LEU A 151 1.37 -16.03 -4.74
C LEU A 151 1.98 -16.39 -6.10
N TRP A 152 3.27 -16.72 -6.16
CA TRP A 152 3.92 -17.17 -7.39
C TRP A 152 3.18 -18.35 -8.03
N LYS A 153 2.79 -19.35 -7.24
CA LYS A 153 2.00 -20.50 -7.71
C LYS A 153 0.63 -20.13 -8.28
N GLN A 154 0.07 -19.00 -7.87
CA GLN A 154 -1.23 -18.50 -8.35
C GLN A 154 -1.10 -17.56 -9.55
N LEU A 155 0.12 -17.16 -9.93
CA LEU A 155 0.30 -16.27 -11.07
C LEU A 155 -0.03 -16.99 -12.39
N PRO A 156 -0.80 -16.34 -13.29
CA PRO A 156 -0.99 -16.85 -14.63
C PRO A 156 0.35 -17.01 -15.37
N PRO A 157 0.52 -18.04 -16.24
CA PRO A 157 1.77 -18.27 -16.96
C PRO A 157 2.26 -17.05 -17.76
N LEU A 158 1.33 -16.31 -18.39
CA LEU A 158 1.66 -15.09 -19.12
C LEU A 158 2.27 -14.00 -18.21
N VAL A 159 1.77 -13.87 -16.98
CA VAL A 159 2.30 -12.92 -16.01
C VAL A 159 3.69 -13.36 -15.53
N LYS A 160 3.88 -14.66 -15.24
CA LYS A 160 5.21 -15.22 -14.90
C LYS A 160 6.23 -14.93 -16.01
N SER A 161 5.87 -15.20 -17.27
CA SER A 161 6.74 -14.92 -18.42
C SER A 161 7.12 -13.44 -18.54
N ARG A 162 6.15 -12.52 -18.35
CA ARG A 162 6.44 -11.08 -18.39
C ARG A 162 7.29 -10.61 -17.22
N LEU A 163 7.15 -11.20 -16.02
CA LEU A 163 8.01 -10.91 -14.88
C LEU A 163 9.49 -11.26 -15.11
N LEU A 164 9.77 -12.14 -16.07
CA LEU A 164 11.11 -12.54 -16.47
C LEU A 164 11.69 -11.68 -17.61
N SER A 165 10.92 -10.73 -18.16
CA SER A 165 11.42 -9.84 -19.22
C SER A 165 12.37 -8.77 -18.68
N ALA A 166 13.19 -8.19 -19.57
CA ALA A 166 14.16 -7.17 -19.22
C ALA A 166 13.54 -5.80 -18.89
N ASP A 167 12.26 -5.59 -19.20
CA ASP A 167 11.55 -4.32 -19.03
C ASP A 167 10.92 -4.15 -17.64
N ILE A 168 11.08 -5.15 -16.77
CA ILE A 168 10.57 -5.14 -15.40
C ILE A 168 11.65 -4.72 -14.41
N ASP A 169 11.23 -4.03 -13.35
CA ASP A 169 12.02 -3.73 -12.16
C ASP A 169 12.95 -4.90 -11.76
N GLU A 170 14.27 -4.65 -11.78
CA GLU A 170 15.31 -5.68 -11.61
C GLU A 170 15.12 -6.51 -10.34
N ARG A 171 14.68 -5.85 -9.26
CA ARG A 171 14.42 -6.51 -7.99
C ARG A 171 13.27 -7.50 -8.10
N LEU A 172 12.20 -7.12 -8.78
CA LEU A 172 11.05 -8.00 -9.00
C LEU A 172 11.43 -9.18 -9.91
N ARG A 173 12.20 -8.92 -10.97
CA ARG A 173 12.73 -9.96 -11.86
C ARG A 173 13.60 -10.97 -11.11
N THR A 174 14.50 -10.48 -10.26
CA THR A 174 15.35 -11.33 -9.42
C THR A 174 14.52 -12.25 -8.52
N MET A 175 13.48 -11.72 -7.88
CA MET A 175 12.59 -12.52 -7.04
C MET A 175 11.81 -13.57 -7.86
N ALA A 176 11.35 -13.22 -9.06
CA ALA A 176 10.69 -14.14 -9.98
C ALA A 176 11.62 -15.28 -10.43
N LEU A 177 12.86 -14.98 -10.79
CA LEU A 177 13.88 -15.97 -11.16
C LEU A 177 14.15 -16.96 -10.03
N VAL A 178 14.28 -16.47 -8.79
CA VAL A 178 14.46 -17.33 -7.61
C VAL A 178 13.26 -18.28 -7.44
N GLN A 179 12.03 -17.81 -7.64
CA GLN A 179 10.87 -18.70 -7.50
C GLN A 179 10.78 -19.73 -8.64
N MET A 180 11.10 -19.35 -9.87
CA MET A 180 11.15 -20.27 -11.01
C MET A 180 12.17 -21.40 -10.77
N MET A 181 13.40 -21.05 -10.39
CA MET A 181 14.44 -22.05 -10.08
C MET A 181 14.01 -23.00 -8.94
N LEU A 182 13.28 -22.49 -7.95
CA LEU A 182 12.75 -23.34 -6.88
C LEU A 182 11.67 -24.29 -7.40
N GLU A 183 10.75 -23.83 -8.26
CA GLU A 183 9.74 -24.70 -8.90
C GLU A 183 10.43 -25.83 -9.68
N ASP A 184 11.41 -25.51 -10.53
CA ASP A 184 12.15 -26.49 -11.35
C ASP A 184 12.87 -27.54 -10.47
N ILE A 185 13.43 -27.12 -9.34
CA ILE A 185 14.07 -28.04 -8.39
C ILE A 185 13.04 -29.00 -7.79
N TYR A 186 11.89 -28.51 -7.32
CA TYR A 186 10.88 -29.38 -6.72
C TYR A 186 10.27 -30.38 -7.72
N GLU A 187 10.07 -29.97 -8.98
CA GLU A 187 9.58 -30.86 -10.04
C GLU A 187 10.54 -32.00 -10.40
N LEU A 188 11.84 -31.87 -10.10
CA LEU A 188 12.83 -32.94 -10.30
C LEU A 188 12.81 -34.02 -9.21
N PHE A 189 12.14 -33.78 -8.09
CA PHE A 189 12.09 -34.68 -6.93
C PHE A 189 10.70 -35.25 -6.61
N ASP A 190 9.68 -34.86 -7.38
CA ASP A 190 8.31 -35.43 -7.36
C ASP A 190 8.12 -36.43 -8.52
#